data_AF-A0AAD7GBJ8-F1
#
_entry.id   AF-A0AAD7GBJ8-F1
#
_cell.length_a   1.000
_cell.length_b   1.000
_cell.length_c   1.000
_cell.angle_alpha   90.00
_cell.angle_beta   90.00
_cell.angle_gamma   90.00
#
_symmetry.space_group_name_H-M   'P 1'
#
loop_
_entity.id
_entity.type
_entity.pdbx_description
1 polymer ?
#
loop_
_entity_poly.entity_id
_entity_poly.type
_entity_poly.pdbx_seq_one_letter_code
_entity_poly.pdbx_strand_id
1 'polypeptide(L)' 'KGIIGARVVEGSLCRKTYVEFLRDSMPLTTPYPGPRSVLVMDNARIHHGVEVEEL' A
#
# COMPACT_ATOMS: atom_id res chain seq x y z
N LYS A 1 6.82 9.27 15.57
CA LYS A 1 7.14 8.44 14.39
C LYS A 1 6.75 9.24 13.14
N GLY A 2 7.58 9.19 12.09
CA GLY A 2 7.40 9.96 10.85
C GLY A 2 7.12 9.05 9.66
N ILE A 3 7.67 9.37 8.50
CA ILE A 3 7.56 8.58 7.27
C ILE A 3 8.31 7.24 7.43
N ILE A 4 7.66 6.13 7.08
CA ILE A 4 8.23 4.76 7.15
C ILE A 4 8.58 4.17 5.78
N GLY A 5 8.10 4.78 4.69
CA GLY A 5 8.35 4.33 3.33
C GLY A 5 8.01 5.43 2.34
N ALA A 6 8.82 5.54 1.29
CA ALA A 6 8.60 6.44 0.15
C ALA A 6 9.16 5.76 -1.10
N ARG A 7 8.49 5.92 -2.24
CA ARG A 7 8.92 5.39 -3.53
C ARG A 7 8.74 6.46 -4.60
N VAL A 8 9.84 6.80 -5.27
CA VAL A 8 9.81 7.65 -6.47
C VAL A 8 9.71 6.73 -7.68
N VAL A 9 8.78 7.02 -8.57
CA VAL A 9 8.57 6.27 -9.82
C VAL A 9 8.70 7.23 -11.00
N GLU A 10 9.30 6.75 -12.08
CA GLU A 10 9.31 7.47 -13.35
C GLU A 10 7.95 7.28 -14.04
N GLY A 11 7.29 8.38 -14.41
CA GLY A 11 5.94 8.36 -14.97
C GLY A 11 4.84 8.15 -13.90
N SER A 12 3.74 7.53 -14.32
CA SER A 12 2.57 7.33 -13.45
C SER A 12 2.66 6.03 -12.66
N LEU A 13 2.31 6.08 -11.38
CA LEU A 13 2.11 4.88 -10.57
C LEU A 13 0.90 4.08 -11.10
N CYS A 14 1.09 2.79 -11.35
CA CYS A 14 0.03 1.88 -11.77
C CYS A 14 -0.27 0.85 -10.67
N ARG A 15 -1.38 0.08 -10.81
CA ARG A 15 -1.79 -0.93 -9.83
C ARG A 15 -0.67 -1.91 -9.50
N LYS A 16 0.07 -2.39 -10.50
CA LYS A 16 1.19 -3.33 -10.29
C LYS A 16 2.25 -2.74 -9.36
N THR A 17 2.78 -1.56 -9.70
CA THR A 17 3.82 -0.89 -8.90
C THR A 17 3.33 -0.45 -7.53
N TYR A 18 2.01 -0.20 -7.41
CA TYR A 18 1.36 0.13 -6.15
C TYR A 18 1.27 -1.09 -5.21
N VAL A 19 0.81 -2.23 -5.72
CA VAL A 19 0.78 -3.51 -4.98
C VAL A 19 2.17 -3.92 -4.51
N GLU A 20 3.18 -3.78 -5.36
CA GLU A 20 4.58 -4.02 -4.99
C GLU A 20 5.00 -3.10 -3.82
N PHE A 21 4.61 -1.83 -3.84
CA PHE A 21 4.92 -0.91 -2.74
C PHE A 21 4.22 -1.29 -1.44
N LEU A 22 2.96 -1.72 -1.48
CA LEU A 22 2.24 -2.19 -0.29
C LEU A 22 2.90 -3.43 0.33
N ARG A 23 3.26 -4.42 -0.50
CA ARG A 23 3.94 -5.64 -0.01
C ARG A 23 5.25 -5.34 0.72
N ASP A 24 5.99 -4.35 0.25
CA ASP A 24 7.26 -3.97 0.86
C ASP A 24 7.06 -3.12 2.14
N SER A 25 6.01 -2.30 2.20
CA SER A 25 5.84 -1.29 3.26
C SER A 25 4.88 -1.70 4.38
N MET A 26 3.84 -2.49 4.10
CA MET A 26 2.84 -2.89 5.10
C MET A 26 3.43 -3.70 6.26
N PRO A 27 4.40 -4.62 6.08
CA PRO A 27 5.05 -5.32 7.19
C PRO A 27 5.81 -4.41 8.15
N LEU A 28 6.11 -3.17 7.75
CA LEU A 28 6.76 -2.16 8.60
C LEU A 28 5.76 -1.37 9.46
N THR A 29 4.46 -1.54 9.20
CA THR A 29 3.39 -0.90 9.97
C THR A 29 3.04 -1.71 11.21
N THR A 30 2.29 -1.12 12.13
CA THR A 30 1.78 -1.80 13.32
C THR A 30 0.30 -1.44 13.45
N PRO A 31 -0.62 -2.41 13.64
CA PRO A 31 -0.36 -3.81 13.95
C PRO A 31 -0.23 -4.77 12.76
N TYR A 32 -0.19 -4.34 11.49
CA TYR A 32 -0.29 -5.28 10.34
C TYR A 32 0.76 -6.41 10.37
N PRO A 33 0.37 -7.67 10.10
CA PRO A 33 -0.97 -8.15 9.70
C PRO A 33 -1.92 -8.47 10.87
N GLY A 34 -1.63 -7.98 12.07
CA GLY A 34 -2.39 -8.22 13.29
C GLY A 34 -3.82 -7.67 13.27
N PRO A 35 -4.66 -8.07 14.24
CA PRO A 35 -6.07 -7.68 14.28
C PRO A 35 -6.27 -6.17 14.28
N ARG A 36 -7.32 -5.72 13.58
CA ARG A 36 -7.71 -4.30 13.50
C ARG A 36 -6.63 -3.39 12.89
N SER A 37 -5.78 -3.95 12.03
CA SER A 37 -4.92 -3.16 11.15
C SER A 37 -5.77 -2.43 10.13
N VAL A 38 -5.56 -1.13 9.98
CA VAL A 38 -6.34 -0.29 9.06
C VAL A 38 -5.38 0.40 8.10
N LEU A 39 -5.63 0.23 6.80
CA LEU A 39 -4.99 0.99 5.73
C LEU A 39 -5.95 2.10 5.28
N VAL A 40 -5.50 3.36 5.35
CA VAL A 40 -6.29 4.53 4.93
C VAL A 40 -5.67 5.12 3.68
N MET A 41 -6.48 5.29 2.63
CA MET A 41 -6.07 5.75 1.30
C MET A 41 -7.16 6.66 0.73
N ASP A 42 -6.83 7.44 -0.29
CA ASP A 42 -7.87 8.09 -1.11
C ASP A 42 -8.57 7.06 -2.02
N ASN A 43 -9.60 7.51 -2.74
CA ASN A 43 -10.42 6.66 -3.62
C ASN A 43 -9.85 6.56 -5.06
N ALA A 44 -8.53 6.59 -5.23
CA ALA A 44 -7.93 6.48 -6.55
C ALA A 44 -8.20 5.10 -7.19
N ARG A 45 -8.40 5.09 -8.52
CA ARG A 45 -8.71 3.87 -9.29
C ARG A 45 -7.71 2.72 -9.08
N ILE A 46 -6.46 3.04 -8.80
CA ILE A 46 -5.38 2.06 -8.58
C ILE A 46 -5.44 1.37 -7.21
N HIS A 47 -6.25 1.88 -6.27
CA HIS A 47 -6.47 1.30 -4.93
C HIS A 47 -7.59 0.25 -4.90
N HIS A 48 -8.24 0.00 -6.04
CA HIS A 48 -9.27 -1.02 -6.20
C HIS A 48 -8.78 -2.18 -7.07
N GLY A 49 -9.36 -3.36 -6.84
CA GLY A 49 -9.05 -4.60 -7.57
C GLY A 49 -8.64 -5.73 -6.64
N VAL A 50 -8.84 -6.95 -7.11
CA VAL A 50 -8.58 -8.19 -6.35
C VAL A 50 -7.16 -8.21 -5.80
N GLU A 51 -6.18 -7.72 -6.55
CA GLU A 51 -4.78 -7.70 -6.14
C GLU A 51 -4.47 -6.78 -4.95
N VAL A 52 -5.35 -5.80 -4.67
CA VAL A 52 -5.25 -4.89 -3.51
C VAL A 52 -6.14 -5.38 -2.37
N GLU A 53 -7.32 -5.91 -2.69
CA GLU A 53 -8.30 -6.36 -1.69
C GLU A 53 -7.91 -7.67 -1.00
N GLU A 54 -7.18 -8.55 -1.68
CA GLU A 54 -6.70 -9.83 -1.16
C GLU A 54 -5.26 -9.79 -0.60
N LEU A 55 -4.73 -8.58 -0.37
CA LEU A 55 -3.37 -8.33 0.11
C LEU A 55 -3.27 -8.37 1.65
#